data_AF-A0A2X3F706-F1
#
_entry.id   AF-A0A2X3F706-F1
#
_cell.length_a   1.000
_cell.length_b   1.000
_cell.length_c   1.000
_cell.angle_alpha   90.00
_cell.angle_beta   90.00
_cell.angle_gamma   90.00
#
_symmetry.space_group_name_H-M   'P 1'
#
loop_
_entity.id
_entity.type
_entity.pdbx_description
1 polymer ?
#
loop_
_entity_poly.entity_id
_entity_poly.type
_entity_poly.pdbx_seq_one_letter_code
_entity_poly.pdbx_strand_id
1 'polypeptide(L)' 'MHKIVTGVTACQALLDEAVRLQADAVIVHHGYFWKNESPVIRGMKRRRLKTLLANDINLYGWHLAAGCPSGAGQ' A
#
# COMPACT_ATOMS: atom_id res chain seq x y z
N MET A 1 -9.68 12.02 -16.48
CA MET A 1 -8.24 11.71 -16.54
C MET A 1 -7.90 11.04 -15.23
N HIS A 2 -7.42 9.80 -15.24
CA HIS A 2 -7.11 9.07 -14.01
C HIS A 2 -5.60 9.06 -13.75
N LYS A 3 -5.18 9.35 -12.52
CA LYS A 3 -3.76 9.40 -12.13
C LYS A 3 -3.47 8.33 -11.10
N ILE A 4 -2.45 7.53 -11.40
CA ILE A 4 -2.01 6.41 -10.56
C ILE A 4 -0.57 6.68 -10.12
N VAL A 5 -0.33 6.57 -8.82
CA VAL A 5 1.02 6.62 -8.23
C VAL A 5 1.43 5.20 -7.86
N THR A 6 2.69 4.85 -8.12
CA THR A 6 3.22 3.52 -7.80
C THR A 6 4.43 3.64 -6.88
N GLY A 7 4.68 2.61 -6.09
CA GLY A 7 5.86 2.57 -5.22
C GLY A 7 6.10 1.18 -4.63
N VAL A 8 7.23 1.01 -3.94
CA VAL A 8 7.56 -0.28 -3.32
C VAL A 8 6.72 -0.50 -2.06
N THR A 9 6.56 0.52 -1.22
CA THR A 9 5.88 0.43 0.08
C THR A 9 4.88 1.57 0.25
N ALA A 10 3.72 1.28 0.85
CA ALA A 10 2.78 2.32 1.28
C ALA A 10 3.32 3.08 2.51
N CYS A 11 4.37 3.88 2.30
CA CYS A 11 4.94 4.76 3.31
C CYS A 11 4.27 6.15 3.27
N GLN A 12 4.41 6.94 4.33
CA GLN A 12 3.76 8.25 4.40
C GLN A 12 4.21 9.17 3.27
N ALA A 13 5.51 9.18 2.93
CA ALA A 13 6.03 10.03 1.85
C ALA A 13 5.38 9.72 0.49
N LEU A 14 5.15 8.44 0.17
CA LEU A 14 4.45 8.04 -1.06
C LEU A 14 2.99 8.53 -1.06
N LEU A 15 2.31 8.43 0.09
CA LEU A 15 0.92 8.88 0.22
C LEU A 15 0.81 10.40 0.15
N ASP A 16 1.72 11.12 0.78
CA ASP A 16 1.77 12.59 0.71
C ASP A 16 1.95 13.03 -0.76
N GLU A 17 2.74 12.28 -1.53
CA GLU A 17 2.96 12.57 -2.94
C GLU A 17 1.80 12.19 -3.86
N ALA A 18 1.08 11.11 -3.52
CA ALA A 18 -0.18 10.79 -4.16
C ALA A 18 -1.24 11.89 -3.95
N VAL A 19 -1.30 12.46 -2.74
CA VAL A 19 -2.16 13.61 -2.45
C VAL A 19 -1.71 14.85 -3.22
N ARG A 20 -0.42 15.19 -3.21
CA ARG A 20 0.12 16.34 -3.96
C ARG A 20 -0.20 16.26 -5.45
N LEU A 21 -0.16 15.05 -6.01
CA LEU A 21 -0.47 14.79 -7.40
C LEU A 21 -1.97 14.62 -7.66
N GLN A 22 -2.84 14.60 -6.65
CA GLN A 22 -4.27 14.30 -6.79
C GLN A 22 -4.50 12.96 -7.52
N ALA A 23 -3.84 11.90 -7.03
CA ALA A 23 -3.98 10.56 -7.58
C ALA A 23 -5.31 9.92 -7.16
N ASP A 24 -5.95 9.17 -8.06
CA ASP A 24 -7.14 8.37 -7.76
C ASP A 24 -6.78 7.03 -7.09
N ALA A 25 -5.54 6.58 -7.32
CA ALA A 25 -5.05 5.30 -6.82
C ALA A 25 -3.55 5.27 -6.57
N VAL A 26 -3.16 4.45 -5.60
CA VAL A 26 -1.79 4.07 -5.25
C VAL A 26 -1.64 2.56 -5.39
N ILE A 27 -0.62 2.11 -6.12
CA ILE A 27 -0.28 0.69 -6.26
C ILE A 27 1.08 0.43 -5.61
N VAL A 28 1.16 -0.54 -4.71
CA VAL A 28 2.39 -0.89 -3.99
C VAL A 28 2.67 -2.38 -3.94
N HIS A 29 3.95 -2.75 -3.77
CA HIS A 29 4.33 -4.13 -3.47
C HIS A 29 4.03 -4.49 -2.00
N HIS A 30 4.41 -3.62 -1.06
CA HIS A 30 4.17 -3.79 0.37
C HIS A 30 3.05 -2.86 0.86
N GLY A 31 1.86 -3.44 1.01
CA GLY A 31 0.69 -2.79 1.60
C GLY A 31 0.60 -2.96 3.12
N TYR A 32 -0.64 -2.93 3.63
CA TYR A 32 -0.96 -3.18 5.04
C TYR A 32 -1.70 -4.51 5.21
N PHE A 33 -2.06 -4.85 6.44
CA PHE A 33 -2.91 -5.98 6.82
C PHE A 33 -2.26 -7.35 6.60
N TRP A 34 -0.98 -7.48 6.97
CA TRP A 34 -0.26 -8.75 6.99
C TRP A 34 -0.84 -9.71 8.05
N LYS A 35 -0.76 -11.03 7.79
CA LYS A 35 -1.40 -12.10 8.60
C LYS A 35 -1.16 -12.01 10.12
N ASN A 36 0.00 -11.51 10.54
CA ASN A 36 0.40 -11.42 11.96
C ASN A 36 0.50 -9.97 12.47
N GLU A 37 -0.03 -8.98 11.74
CA GLU A 37 -0.01 -7.59 12.23
C GLU A 37 -1.20 -7.29 13.15
N SER A 38 -1.00 -6.40 14.12
CA SER A 38 -2.10 -5.93 14.96
C SER A 38 -3.18 -5.26 14.11
N PRO A 39 -4.47 -5.65 14.22
CA PRO A 39 -5.56 -5.04 13.47
C PRO A 39 -5.87 -3.61 13.94
N VAL A 40 -5.37 -3.22 15.13
CA VAL A 40 -5.68 -1.92 15.74
C VAL A 40 -5.12 -0.76 14.91
N ILE A 41 -6.00 0.18 14.54
CA ILE A 41 -5.64 1.37 13.77
C ILE A 41 -5.23 2.50 14.71
N ARG A 42 -3.94 2.57 15.04
CA ARG A 42 -3.33 3.64 15.87
C ARG A 42 -2.01 4.13 15.27
N GLY A 43 -1.50 5.23 15.82
CA GLY A 43 -0.20 5.81 15.44
C GLY A 43 -0.01 5.95 13.93
N MET A 44 1.04 5.31 13.40
CA MET A 44 1.41 5.35 11.99
C MET A 44 0.32 4.79 11.06
N LYS A 45 -0.31 3.66 11.41
CA LYS A 45 -1.37 3.04 10.59
C LYS A 45 -2.56 3.99 10.47
N ARG A 46 -2.98 4.62 11.58
CA ARG A 46 -4.05 5.63 11.57
C ARG A 46 -3.70 6.82 10.67
N ARG A 47 -2.48 7.36 10.78
CA ARG A 47 -2.06 8.51 9.97
C ARG A 47 -2.14 8.20 8.47
N ARG A 48 -1.58 7.06 8.07
CA ARG A 48 -1.53 6.65 6.66
C ARG A 48 -2.93 6.34 6.10
N LEU A 49 -3.75 5.60 6.84
CA LEU A 49 -5.13 5.31 6.43
C LEU A 49 -5.98 6.59 6.38
N LYS A 50 -5.77 7.53 7.31
CA LYS A 50 -6.44 8.85 7.26
C LYS A 50 -6.09 9.60 5.98
N THR A 51 -4.82 9.60 5.55
CA THR A 51 -4.41 10.25 4.30
C THR A 51 -5.15 9.67 3.09
N LEU A 52 -5.25 8.34 3.00
CA LEU A 52 -5.97 7.68 1.90
C LEU A 52 -7.47 7.99 1.93
N LEU A 53 -8.12 7.73 3.07
CA LEU A 53 -9.57 7.85 3.21
C LEU A 53 -10.07 9.30 3.13
N ALA A 54 -9.30 10.27 3.61
CA ALA A 54 -9.70 11.68 3.56
C ALA A 54 -9.56 12.32 2.16
N ASN A 55 -8.88 11.63 1.23
CA ASN A 55 -8.66 12.10 -0.14
C ASN A 55 -9.24 11.13 -1.19
N ASP A 56 -10.06 10.15 -0.76
CA ASP A 56 -10.69 9.13 -1.61
C ASP A 56 -9.69 8.37 -2.53
N ILE A 57 -8.47 8.15 -2.04
CA ILE A 57 -7.41 7.46 -2.80
C ILE A 57 -7.51 5.95 -2.56
N ASN A 58 -7.66 5.19 -3.64
CA ASN A 58 -7.64 3.74 -3.59
C ASN A 58 -6.22 3.22 -3.35
N LEU A 59 -6.05 2.21 -2.49
CA LEU A 59 -4.75 1.55 -2.29
C LEU A 59 -4.83 0.09 -2.72
N TYR A 60 -3.98 -0.29 -3.68
CA TYR A 60 -3.82 -1.67 -4.14
C TYR A 60 -2.44 -2.18 -3.71
N GLY A 61 -2.42 -3.32 -3.00
CA GLY A 61 -1.19 -3.98 -2.59
C GLY A 61 -1.04 -5.33 -3.28
N TRP A 62 0.09 -5.55 -3.97
CA TRP A 62 0.42 -6.84 -4.57
C TRP A 62 1.69 -7.43 -3.98
N HIS A 63 1.52 -8.39 -3.09
CA HIS A 63 2.63 -9.15 -2.53
C HIS A 63 2.62 -10.59 -3.04
N LEU A 64 3.66 -10.96 -3.79
CA LEU A 64 4.00 -12.36 -4.02
C LEU A 64 4.80 -12.86 -2.81
N ALA A 65 4.45 -14.03 -2.28
CA ALA A 65 5.22 -14.62 -1.19
C ALA A 65 6.69 -14.78 -1.62
N ALA A 66 7.63 -14.30 -0.81
CA ALA A 66 9.07 -14.43 -1.06
C ALA A 66 9.60 -15.88 -1.01
N GLY A 67 8.71 -16.88 -0.98
CA GLY A 67 9.05 -18.29 -0.99
C GLY A 67 8.53 -18.96 -2.25
N CYS A 68 9.24 -18.78 -3.36
CA CYS A 68 9.24 -19.81 -4.39
C CYS A 68 10.28 -20.85 -3.95
N PRO A 69 9.90 -22.11 -3.66
CA PRO A 69 10.88 -23.19 -3.67
C PRO A 69 11.39 -23.27 -5.11
N SER A 70 12.68 -23.04 -5.33
CA SER A 70 13.32 -23.35 -6.59
C SER A 70 13.20 -24.86 -6.84
N GLY A 71 12.26 -25.26 -7.70
CA GLY A 71 12.15 -26.63 -8.21
C GLY A 71 11.16 -27.53 -7.49
N ALA A 72 9.99 -27.70 -8.09
CA ALA A 72 9.22 -28.93 -8.01
C ALA A 72 8.78 -29.30 -9.44
N GLY A 73 9.78 -29.58 -10.26
CA GLY A 73 9.64 -30.42 -11.45
C GLY A 73 10.24 -31.78 -11.10
N GLN A 74 9.39 -32.65 -10.56
CA GLN A 74 9.39 -34.12 -10.58
C GLN A 74 8.40 -34.63 -9.54
#